data_AF-A0A7C6T3Q2-F1
#
_entry.id   AF-A0A7C6T3Q2-F1
#
_cell.length_a   1.000
_cell.length_b   1.000
_cell.length_c   1.000
_cell.angle_alpha   90.00
_cell.angle_beta   90.00
_cell.angle_gamma   90.00
#
_symmetry.space_group_name_H-M   'P 1'
#
loop_
_entity.id
_entity.type
_entity.pdbx_description
1 polymer ?
#
loop_
_entity_poly.entity_id
_entity_poly.type
_entity_poly.pdbx_seq_one_letter_code
_entity_poly.pdbx_strand_id
1 'polypeptide(L)'
;KITFFFTSEGRVDFRQLVRDLASVFRTRIELRQIGVRDEASMIGGLGVCGRELCCSTFLSDFKPVSIRMAKDQNLSMNPSKISGNCGRLLCCLNYEHHVYVDAKKRMPNRNARVRTPDGPGTVTEVNLLKETVTVRLDEGGEEGMGIYPLPEIREIKEKK
;
A
#
# COMPACT_ATOMS: atom_id res chain seq x y z
N LYS A 1 1.11 -35.17 17.98
CA LYS A 1 2.09 -34.06 18.09
C LYS A 1 1.29 -32.76 18.09
N ILE A 2 1.54 -31.83 19.01
CA ILE A 2 0.84 -30.54 19.09
C ILE A 2 1.87 -29.42 18.92
N THR A 3 1.57 -28.46 18.06
CA THR A 3 2.41 -27.27 17.84
C THR A 3 1.67 -26.03 18.30
N PHE A 4 2.28 -25.27 19.20
CA PHE A 4 1.80 -23.94 19.60
C PHE A 4 2.63 -22.88 18.90
N PHE A 5 1.94 -21.95 18.25
CA PHE A 5 2.57 -20.77 17.66
C PHE A 5 2.55 -19.63 18.66
N PHE A 6 3.63 -18.85 18.72
CA PHE A 6 3.73 -17.69 19.60
C PHE A 6 4.56 -16.57 18.96
N THR A 7 4.34 -15.34 19.42
CA THR A 7 5.13 -14.17 19.06
C THR A 7 5.86 -13.63 20.30
N SER A 8 7.10 -13.17 20.11
CA SER A 8 7.89 -12.52 21.17
C SER A 8 8.96 -11.62 20.54
N GLU A 9 9.30 -10.52 21.22
CA GLU A 9 10.38 -9.63 20.80
C GLU A 9 11.77 -10.20 21.09
N GLY A 10 11.86 -11.02 22.15
CA GLY A 10 13.10 -11.60 22.64
C GLY A 10 13.01 -13.11 22.84
N ARG A 11 14.10 -13.68 23.37
CA ARG A 11 14.19 -15.09 23.71
C ARG A 11 13.41 -15.36 25.00
N VAL A 12 12.51 -16.33 24.97
CA VAL A 12 11.66 -16.70 26.12
C VAL A 12 12.01 -18.13 26.57
N ASP A 13 12.16 -18.34 27.88
CA ASP A 13 12.39 -19.66 28.46
C ASP A 13 11.06 -20.37 28.75
N PHE A 14 10.73 -21.36 27.92
CA PHE A 14 9.50 -22.14 28.05
C PHE A 14 9.69 -23.50 28.73
N ARG A 15 10.84 -23.78 29.36
CA ARG A 15 11.12 -25.13 29.92
C ARG A 15 10.04 -25.62 30.88
N GLN A 16 9.54 -24.75 31.75
CA GLN A 16 8.47 -25.10 32.69
C GLN A 16 7.13 -25.30 31.96
N LEU A 17 6.72 -24.35 31.12
CA LEU A 17 5.47 -24.43 30.36
C LEU A 17 5.40 -25.69 29.48
N VAL A 18 6.50 -26.08 28.83
CA VAL A 18 6.55 -27.30 28.01
C VAL A 18 6.31 -28.55 28.87
N ARG A 19 6.85 -28.61 30.10
CA ARG A 19 6.61 -29.73 31.02
C ARG A 19 5.14 -29.81 31.41
N ASP A 20 4.56 -28.67 31.77
CA ASP A 20 3.16 -28.58 32.17
C ASP A 20 2.24 -29.01 31.02
N LEU A 21 2.42 -28.46 29.82
CA LEU A 21 1.65 -28.83 28.62
C LEU A 21 1.83 -30.32 28.25
N ALA A 22 3.05 -30.84 28.30
CA ALA A 22 3.31 -32.25 28.00
C ALA A 22 2.62 -33.19 29.00
N SER A 23 2.56 -32.80 30.28
CA SER A 23 1.84 -33.56 31.31
C SER A 23 0.33 -33.62 31.07
N VAL A 24 -0.26 -32.51 30.61
CA VAL A 24 -1.70 -32.39 30.36
C VAL A 24 -2.10 -33.13 29.09
N PHE A 25 -1.43 -32.84 27.97
CA PHE A 25 -1.80 -33.37 26.66
C PHE A 25 -1.20 -34.75 26.34
N ARG A 26 -0.28 -35.24 27.17
CA ARG A 26 0.40 -36.55 27.04
C ARG A 26 0.95 -36.80 25.62
N THR A 27 1.43 -35.73 24.98
CA THR A 27 1.81 -35.69 23.57
C THR A 27 3.05 -34.82 23.41
N ARG A 28 3.89 -35.10 22.40
CA ARG A 28 5.02 -34.21 22.05
C ARG A 28 4.52 -32.80 21.75
N ILE A 29 4.97 -31.85 22.57
CA ILE A 29 4.73 -30.42 22.44
C ILE A 29 5.87 -29.78 21.65
N GLU A 30 5.53 -28.95 20.69
CA GLU A 30 6.46 -28.09 19.95
C GLU A 30 6.01 -26.64 20.07
N LEU A 31 6.91 -25.75 20.45
CA LEU A 31 6.65 -24.31 20.47
C LEU A 31 7.38 -23.71 19.28
N ARG A 32 6.64 -23.00 18.43
CA ARG A 32 7.18 -22.36 17.22
C ARG A 32 6.96 -20.87 17.28
N GLN A 33 8.05 -20.12 17.29
CA GLN A 33 7.99 -18.67 17.17
C GLN A 33 7.61 -18.30 15.73
N ILE A 34 6.69 -17.35 15.60
CA ILE A 34 6.28 -16.77 14.32
C ILE A 34 6.44 -15.24 14.37
N GLY A 35 6.44 -14.59 13.21
CA GLY A 35 6.45 -13.12 13.17
C GLY A 35 5.08 -12.53 13.47
N VAL A 36 5.04 -11.27 13.92
CA VAL A 36 3.78 -10.51 14.14
C VAL A 36 2.88 -10.47 12.89
N ARG A 37 3.46 -10.54 11.69
CA ARG A 37 2.70 -10.61 10.44
C ARG A 37 2.08 -11.98 10.22
N ASP A 38 2.80 -13.05 10.53
CA ASP A 38 2.30 -14.41 10.40
C ASP A 38 1.18 -14.65 11.41
N GLU A 39 1.32 -14.11 12.63
CA GLU A 39 0.25 -14.08 13.62
C GLU A 39 -1.00 -13.37 13.09
N ALA A 40 -0.84 -12.15 12.56
CA ALA A 40 -1.96 -11.43 11.93
C ALA A 40 -2.54 -12.20 10.74
N SER A 41 -1.71 -12.89 9.95
CA SER A 41 -2.14 -13.72 8.83
C SER A 41 -3.01 -14.89 9.30
N MET A 42 -2.58 -15.61 10.33
CA MET A 42 -3.28 -16.76 10.91
C MET A 42 -4.60 -16.36 11.58
N ILE A 43 -4.62 -15.23 12.29
CA ILE A 43 -5.84 -14.71 12.93
C ILE A 43 -6.82 -14.17 11.87
N GLY A 44 -6.29 -13.53 10.82
CA GLY A 44 -7.09 -12.84 9.82
C GLY A 44 -7.67 -11.53 10.33
N GLY A 45 -8.73 -11.06 9.65
CA GLY A 45 -9.43 -9.83 9.98
C GLY A 45 -9.52 -8.86 8.80
N LEU A 46 -9.90 -7.62 9.11
CA LEU A 46 -10.08 -6.55 8.12
C LEU A 46 -8.96 -5.51 8.23
N GLY A 47 -8.40 -5.12 7.09
CA GLY A 47 -7.45 -4.04 6.99
C GLY A 47 -8.16 -2.67 7.03
N VAL A 48 -7.36 -1.61 7.08
CA VAL A 48 -7.85 -0.21 7.09
C VAL A 48 -8.65 0.17 5.84
N CYS A 49 -8.56 -0.61 4.77
CA CYS A 49 -9.35 -0.49 3.55
C CYS A 49 -10.72 -1.18 3.61
N GLY A 50 -11.05 -1.86 4.73
CA GLY A 50 -12.29 -2.60 4.92
C GLY A 50 -12.34 -3.99 4.27
N ARG A 51 -11.25 -4.42 3.62
CA ARG A 51 -11.11 -5.77 3.03
C ARG A 51 -10.35 -6.70 3.95
N GLU A 52 -10.43 -8.00 3.69
CA GLU A 52 -9.61 -9.01 4.36
C GLU A 52 -8.11 -8.70 4.24
N LEU A 53 -7.33 -9.12 5.24
CA LEU A 53 -5.89 -8.89 5.24
C LEU A 53 -5.23 -9.53 4.00
N CYS A 54 -4.43 -8.75 3.27
CA CYS A 54 -3.73 -9.26 2.09
C CYS A 54 -2.81 -10.44 2.42
N CYS A 55 -2.20 -10.44 3.61
CA CYS A 55 -1.35 -11.52 4.10
C CYS A 55 -2.10 -12.80 4.51
N SER A 56 -3.43 -12.74 4.67
CA SER A 56 -4.28 -13.90 4.94
C SER A 56 -4.95 -14.45 3.68
N THR A 57 -4.86 -13.73 2.56
CA THR A 57 -5.64 -14.02 1.34
C THR A 57 -4.74 -14.45 0.20
N PHE A 58 -4.07 -13.49 -0.46
CA PHE A 58 -3.33 -13.74 -1.70
C PHE A 58 -1.84 -13.42 -1.60
N LEU A 59 -1.41 -12.61 -0.63
CA LEU A 59 -0.05 -12.12 -0.54
C LEU A 59 0.77 -12.96 0.44
N SER A 60 1.62 -13.86 -0.09
CA SER A 60 2.50 -14.73 0.71
C SER A 60 3.98 -14.34 0.67
N ASP A 61 4.43 -13.68 -0.41
CA ASP A 61 5.81 -13.17 -0.53
C ASP A 61 5.88 -11.71 -0.10
N PHE A 62 6.70 -11.45 0.91
CA PHE A 62 6.77 -10.16 1.56
C PHE A 62 8.12 -9.49 1.32
N LYS A 63 8.12 -8.51 0.42
CA LYS A 63 9.27 -7.62 0.26
C LYS A 63 9.26 -6.51 1.32
N PRO A 64 10.45 -5.98 1.69
CA PRO A 64 10.54 -4.82 2.55
C PRO A 64 9.72 -3.65 2.02
N VAL A 65 8.97 -3.01 2.91
CA VAL A 65 8.16 -1.83 2.59
C VAL A 65 8.86 -0.61 3.16
N SER A 66 8.95 0.47 2.39
CA SER A 66 9.52 1.75 2.85
C SER A 66 8.46 2.84 2.90
N ILE A 67 8.66 3.81 3.79
CA ILE A 67 7.79 4.99 3.93
C ILE A 67 7.70 5.79 2.62
N ARG A 68 8.76 5.77 1.80
CA ARG A 68 8.77 6.43 0.48
C ARG A 68 7.66 5.91 -0.43
N MET A 69 7.34 4.62 -0.35
CA MET A 69 6.30 4.00 -1.19
C MET A 69 4.92 4.58 -0.86
N ALA A 70 4.63 4.84 0.42
CA ALA A 70 3.39 5.52 0.82
C ALA A 70 3.32 6.95 0.26
N LYS A 71 4.44 7.67 0.25
CA LYS A 71 4.52 9.02 -0.37
C LYS A 71 4.30 8.97 -1.87
N ASP A 72 4.90 8.01 -2.56
CA ASP A 72 4.74 7.84 -4.02
C ASP A 72 3.29 7.50 -4.41
N GLN A 73 2.53 6.93 -3.48
CA GLN A 73 1.08 6.64 -3.62
C GLN A 73 0.17 7.76 -3.09
N ASN A 74 0.74 8.92 -2.72
CA ASN A 74 0.02 10.07 -2.15
C ASN A 74 -0.81 9.73 -0.90
N LEU A 75 -0.36 8.77 -0.08
CA LEU A 75 -1.02 8.43 1.17
C LEU A 75 -0.61 9.38 2.30
N SER A 76 -1.53 9.58 3.26
CA SER A 76 -1.25 10.36 4.47
C SER A 76 -0.15 9.69 5.30
N MET A 77 0.78 10.51 5.80
CA MET A 77 1.90 10.06 6.64
C MET A 77 1.49 9.71 8.09
N ASN A 78 0.18 9.67 8.39
CA ASN A 78 -0.32 9.22 9.68
C ASN A 78 -0.10 7.70 9.83
N PRO A 79 0.61 7.22 10.87
CA PRO A 79 0.87 5.80 11.09
C PRO A 79 -0.40 4.93 11.03
N SER A 80 -1.53 5.43 11.54
CA SER A 80 -2.82 4.71 11.55
C SER A 80 -3.37 4.44 10.15
N LYS A 81 -2.90 5.16 9.12
CA LYS A 81 -3.34 5.01 7.73
C LYS A 81 -2.39 4.15 6.88
N ILE A 82 -1.13 3.99 7.31
CA ILE A 82 -0.09 3.27 6.55
C ILE A 82 0.44 2.02 7.25
N SER A 83 0.00 1.76 8.47
CA SER A 83 0.31 0.54 9.22
C SER A 83 -0.83 -0.47 9.09
N GLY A 84 -0.46 -1.75 8.91
CA GLY A 84 -1.40 -2.86 8.98
C GLY A 84 -1.62 -3.33 10.41
N ASN A 85 -2.55 -4.27 10.57
CA ASN A 85 -2.96 -4.81 11.88
C ASN A 85 -1.81 -5.49 12.63
N CYS A 86 -0.78 -5.96 11.91
CA CYS A 86 0.46 -6.51 12.49
C CYS A 86 1.43 -5.43 13.04
N GLY A 87 1.06 -4.15 13.04
CA GLY A 87 1.90 -3.04 13.50
C GLY A 87 3.02 -2.61 12.55
N ARG A 88 3.22 -3.32 11.44
CA ARG A 88 4.18 -2.96 10.36
C ARG A 88 3.49 -2.18 9.25
N LEU A 89 4.27 -1.54 8.38
CA LEU A 89 3.76 -0.91 7.16
C LEU A 89 2.93 -1.89 6.31
N LEU A 90 1.88 -1.36 5.69
CA LEU A 90 0.96 -2.08 4.82
C LEU A 90 1.72 -2.79 3.68
N CYS A 91 1.51 -4.10 3.55
CA CYS A 91 2.17 -4.91 2.53
C CYS A 91 1.69 -4.59 1.10
N CYS A 92 0.46 -4.07 0.95
CA CYS A 92 -0.07 -3.61 -0.34
C CYS A 92 0.73 -2.44 -0.92
N LEU A 93 1.38 -1.62 -0.07
CA LEU A 93 2.24 -0.53 -0.54
C LEU A 93 3.33 -1.02 -1.48
N ASN A 94 3.96 -2.16 -1.17
CA ASN A 94 4.95 -2.73 -2.08
C ASN A 94 4.30 -3.43 -3.28
N TYR A 95 3.21 -4.17 -3.05
CA TYR A 95 2.50 -4.90 -4.09
C TYR A 95 2.08 -3.96 -5.25
N GLU A 96 1.47 -2.83 -4.92
CA GLU A 96 0.93 -1.88 -5.90
C GLU A 96 1.99 -0.93 -6.48
N HIS A 97 3.16 -0.82 -5.85
CA HIS A 97 4.13 0.24 -6.15
C HIS A 97 4.56 0.31 -7.62
N HIS A 98 4.74 -0.85 -8.28
CA HIS A 98 5.13 -0.90 -9.68
C HIS A 98 4.10 -0.20 -10.59
N VAL A 99 2.80 -0.40 -10.32
CA VAL A 99 1.70 0.24 -11.05
C VAL A 99 1.79 1.75 -10.93
N TYR A 100 2.04 2.27 -9.72
CA TYR A 100 2.19 3.71 -9.50
C TYR A 100 3.41 4.29 -10.18
N VAL A 101 4.55 3.58 -10.14
CA VAL A 101 5.79 4.01 -10.81
C VAL A 101 5.57 4.08 -12.33
N ASP A 102 4.91 3.10 -12.91
CA ASP A 102 4.67 3.06 -14.36
C ASP A 102 3.58 4.04 -14.81
N ALA A 103 2.54 4.25 -14.01
CA ALA A 103 1.57 5.32 -14.24
C ALA A 103 2.26 6.70 -14.20
N LYS A 104 3.09 6.94 -13.18
CA LYS A 104 3.80 8.23 -13.02
C LYS A 104 4.76 8.55 -14.17
N LYS A 105 5.34 7.54 -14.84
CA LYS A 105 6.18 7.74 -16.04
C LYS A 105 5.38 8.17 -17.27
N ARG A 106 4.12 7.72 -17.39
CA ARG A 106 3.24 8.01 -18.52
C ARG A 106 2.46 9.32 -18.34
N MET A 107 2.19 9.69 -17.09
CA MET A 107 1.39 10.84 -16.72
C MET A 107 2.18 12.15 -16.81
N PRO A 108 1.55 13.26 -17.22
CA PRO A 108 2.21 14.54 -17.23
C PRO A 108 2.51 15.02 -15.81
N ASN A 109 3.55 15.84 -15.68
CA ASN A 109 3.86 16.45 -14.39
C ASN A 109 2.80 17.50 -14.01
N ARG A 110 2.58 17.67 -12.71
CA ARG A 110 1.79 18.79 -12.20
C ARG A 110 2.42 20.11 -12.66
N ASN A 111 1.58 21.05 -13.08
CA ASN A 111 1.91 22.32 -13.73
C ASN A 111 2.50 22.19 -15.16
N ALA A 112 2.49 21.01 -15.78
CA ALA A 112 2.81 20.90 -17.19
C ALA A 112 1.71 21.54 -18.06
N ARG A 113 2.09 22.13 -19.20
CA ARG A 113 1.15 22.56 -20.24
C ARG A 113 0.74 21.37 -21.10
N VAL A 114 -0.56 21.20 -21.26
CA VAL A 114 -1.15 20.15 -22.08
C VAL A 114 -2.18 20.74 -23.03
N ARG A 115 -2.34 20.10 -24.18
CA ARG A 115 -3.43 20.35 -25.11
C ARG A 115 -4.52 19.32 -24.86
N THR A 116 -5.72 19.81 -24.62
CA THR A 116 -6.93 19.01 -24.41
C THR A 116 -7.90 19.22 -25.59
N PRO A 117 -8.99 18.43 -25.69
CA PRO A 117 -10.04 18.64 -26.69
C PRO A 117 -10.68 20.04 -26.63
N ASP A 118 -10.79 20.62 -25.44
CA ASP A 118 -11.42 21.93 -25.20
C ASP A 118 -10.43 23.10 -25.25
N GLY A 119 -9.16 22.83 -25.55
CA GLY A 119 -8.12 23.86 -25.68
C GLY A 119 -6.84 23.56 -24.89
N PRO A 120 -5.84 24.45 -24.97
CA PRO A 120 -4.64 24.38 -24.14
C PRO A 120 -4.95 24.74 -22.68
N GLY A 121 -4.20 24.14 -21.77
CA GLY A 121 -4.30 24.44 -20.35
C GLY A 121 -3.15 23.89 -19.53
N THR A 122 -3.22 24.14 -18.23
CA THR A 122 -2.20 23.74 -17.25
C THR A 122 -2.72 22.66 -16.32
N VAL A 123 -1.96 21.57 -16.14
CA VAL A 123 -2.32 20.47 -15.23
C VAL A 123 -2.26 20.95 -13.78
N THR A 124 -3.37 20.91 -13.05
CA THR A 124 -3.43 21.27 -11.64
C THR A 124 -3.33 20.05 -10.71
N GLU A 125 -3.91 18.93 -11.12
CA GLU A 125 -3.96 17.68 -10.35
C GLU A 125 -3.81 16.47 -11.26
N VAL A 126 -3.18 15.41 -10.75
CA VAL A 126 -2.93 14.16 -11.48
C VAL A 126 -3.48 13.00 -10.65
N ASN A 127 -4.46 12.29 -11.19
CA ASN A 127 -5.00 11.08 -10.57
C ASN A 127 -4.37 9.83 -11.22
N LEU A 128 -3.36 9.27 -10.55
CA LEU A 128 -2.61 8.12 -11.08
C LEU A 128 -3.46 6.86 -11.26
N LEU A 129 -4.42 6.61 -10.37
CA LEU A 129 -5.23 5.38 -10.41
C LEU A 129 -6.30 5.40 -11.50
N LYS A 130 -6.90 6.58 -11.75
CA LYS A 130 -7.90 6.75 -12.80
C LYS A 130 -7.29 7.07 -14.17
N GLU A 131 -5.98 7.30 -14.23
CA GLU A 131 -5.30 7.81 -15.41
C GLU A 131 -5.95 9.09 -15.97
N THR A 132 -6.39 9.98 -15.07
CA THR A 132 -7.01 11.27 -15.42
C THR A 132 -6.20 12.44 -14.86
N VAL A 133 -6.29 13.59 -15.52
CA VAL A 133 -5.71 14.85 -15.07
C VAL A 133 -6.77 15.94 -14.99
N THR A 134 -6.65 16.80 -13.98
CA THR A 134 -7.43 18.03 -13.90
C THR A 134 -6.63 19.13 -14.55
N VAL A 135 -7.21 19.80 -15.55
CA VAL A 135 -6.56 20.85 -16.33
C VAL A 135 -7.34 22.15 -16.15
N ARG A 136 -6.62 23.23 -15.85
CA ARG A 136 -7.14 24.60 -15.92
C ARG A 136 -6.93 25.11 -17.34
N LEU A 137 -8.01 25.33 -18.08
CA LEU A 137 -7.99 25.85 -19.45
C LEU A 137 -7.62 27.34 -19.47
N ASP A 138 -6.88 27.76 -20.48
CA ASP A 138 -6.41 29.15 -20.60
C ASP A 138 -7.56 30.12 -20.94
N GLU A 139 -8.57 29.67 -21.68
CA GLU A 139 -9.69 30.50 -22.18
C GLU A 139 -10.93 30.50 -21.25
N GLY A 140 -10.87 29.84 -20.08
CA GLY A 140 -12.05 29.57 -19.23
C GLY A 140 -12.13 30.30 -17.87
N GLY A 141 -11.21 31.20 -17.53
CA GLY A 141 -11.21 31.89 -16.22
C GLY A 141 -11.13 30.94 -15.01
N GLU A 142 -11.69 31.32 -13.85
CA GLU A 142 -11.71 30.47 -12.64
C GLU A 142 -12.66 29.25 -12.77
N GLU A 143 -13.58 29.25 -13.73
CA GLU A 143 -14.55 28.16 -13.98
C GLU A 143 -14.05 27.09 -14.97
N GLY A 144 -12.95 27.36 -15.68
CA GLY A 144 -12.38 26.51 -16.72
C GLY A 144 -11.58 25.31 -16.21
N MET A 145 -12.08 24.54 -15.24
CA MET A 145 -11.47 23.28 -14.83
C MET A 145 -12.16 22.08 -15.49
N GLY A 146 -11.40 21.33 -16.29
CA GLY A 146 -11.86 20.08 -16.91
C GLY A 146 -11.07 18.88 -16.40
N ILE A 147 -11.71 17.71 -16.39
CA ILE A 147 -11.05 16.43 -16.08
C ILE A 147 -10.94 15.65 -17.39
N TYR A 148 -9.71 15.31 -17.77
CA TYR A 148 -9.43 14.61 -19.03
C TYR A 148 -8.69 13.30 -18.78
N PRO A 149 -9.03 12.22 -19.49
CA PRO A 149 -8.26 10.98 -19.46
C PRO A 149 -6.94 11.13 -20.24
N LEU A 150 -5.93 10.38 -19.84
CA LEU A 150 -4.58 10.43 -20.42
C LEU A 150 -4.52 10.31 -21.97
N PRO A 151 -5.35 9.49 -22.65
CA PRO A 151 -5.31 9.39 -24.12
C PRO A 151 -5.75 10.67 -24.85
N GLU A 152 -6.51 11.54 -24.20
CA GLU A 152 -7.09 12.75 -24.80
C GLU A 152 -6.17 13.97 -24.66
N ILE A 153 -5.12 13.86 -23.86
CA ILE A 153 -4.19 14.97 -23.60
C ILE A 153 -2.87 14.76 -24.34
N ARG A 154 -2.25 15.87 -24.76
CA ARG A 154 -0.88 15.85 -25.29
C ARG A 154 -0.04 16.92 -24.62
N GLU A 155 1.11 16.55 -24.07
CA GLU A 155 2.05 17.52 -23.50
C GLU A 155 2.58 18.48 -24.56
N ILE A 156 2.50 19.77 -24.25
CA ILE A 156 3.12 20.83 -25.04
C ILE A 156 4.53 21.00 -24.48
N LYS A 157 5.52 20.36 -25.12
CA LYS A 157 6.93 20.58 -24.76
C LYS A 157 7.33 21.98 -25.23
N GLU A 158 7.41 22.94 -24.32
CA GLU A 158 8.12 24.19 -24.59
C GLU A 158 9.59 23.81 -24.85
N LYS A 159 10.04 23.97 -26.11
CA LYS A 159 11.45 23.85 -26.47
C LYS A 159 12.19 24.93 -25.69
N LYS A 160 13.03 24.49 -24.75
CA LYS A 160 14.02 25.34 -24.11
C LYS A 160 15.13 25.69 -25.10
#